data_AF-A0A6G0R7M8-F1
#
_entry.id   AF-A0A6G0R7M8-F1
#
_cell.length_a   1.000
_cell.length_b   1.000
_cell.length_c   1.000
_cell.angle_alpha   90.00
_cell.angle_beta   90.00
_cell.angle_gamma   90.00
#
_symmetry.space_group_name_H-M   'P 1'
#
loop_
_entity.id
_entity.type
_entity.pdbx_description
1 polymer ?
#
loop_
_entity_poly.entity_id
_entity_poly.type
_entity_poly.pdbx_seq_one_letter_code
_entity_poly.pdbx_strand_id
1 'polypeptide(L)'
;MFTNVIVLSGGETVYCGSRTYMIPHFSGIGFQCPKYMNPAEYFVNLVNTDFEDRVDITKLVHAYSQSTVKKLLLDQLSADRTTLQHLPDIELRASSAMRQFSVLMYRNLINNIRNPGIYWIRLFMYFCLSFMVGTMYLSTNDDLTEEDLVPLLFYVQAFLVFMSVAVLPFFIEQRAVFARERANSSLSVV
;
A
#
# COMPACT_ATOMS: atom_id res chain seq x y z
N MET A 1 -22.57 4.92 -7.58
CA MET A 1 -23.55 4.89 -6.46
C MET A 1 -23.40 3.57 -5.71
N PHE A 2 -23.55 3.56 -4.39
CA PHE A 2 -23.45 2.34 -3.57
C PHE A 2 -24.74 1.52 -3.61
N THR A 3 -24.62 0.20 -3.76
CA THR A 3 -25.76 -0.74 -3.70
C THR A 3 -26.04 -1.15 -2.25
N ASN A 4 -24.99 -1.55 -1.54
CA ASN A 4 -25.00 -1.93 -0.14
C ASN A 4 -24.08 -1.01 0.65
N VAL A 5 -24.41 -0.80 1.93
CA VAL A 5 -23.65 0.01 2.86
C VAL A 5 -23.40 -0.82 4.11
N ILE A 6 -22.18 -0.74 4.63
CA ILE A 6 -21.78 -1.37 5.89
C ILE A 6 -21.28 -0.27 6.80
N VAL A 7 -21.81 -0.24 8.02
CA VAL A 7 -21.41 0.70 9.08
C VAL A 7 -20.82 -0.11 10.23
N LEU A 8 -19.56 0.20 10.56
CA LEU A 8 -18.78 -0.47 11.58
C LEU A 8 -18.38 0.55 12.65
N SER A 9 -18.40 0.13 13.91
CA SER A 9 -17.90 0.94 15.03
C SER A 9 -17.25 0.02 16.06
N GLY A 10 -16.03 0.34 16.51
CA GLY A 10 -15.29 -0.47 17.48
C GLY A 10 -15.01 -1.92 17.06
N GLY A 11 -15.09 -2.26 15.77
CA GLY A 11 -15.00 -3.63 15.26
C GLY A 11 -16.34 -4.39 15.23
N GLU A 12 -17.43 -3.78 15.70
CA GLU A 12 -18.77 -4.35 15.62
C GLU A 12 -19.57 -3.79 14.44
N THR A 13 -20.48 -4.62 13.90
CA THR A 13 -21.37 -4.23 12.78
C THR A 13 -22.64 -3.58 13.31
N VAL A 14 -22.81 -2.30 13.00
CA VAL A 14 -23.98 -1.51 13.36
C VAL A 14 -25.07 -1.61 12.29
N TYR A 15 -24.68 -1.71 11.02
CA TYR A 15 -25.63 -1.90 9.92
C TYR A 15 -24.93 -2.55 8.74
N CYS A 16 -25.59 -3.49 8.06
CA CYS A 16 -25.16 -4.02 6.77
C CYS A 16 -26.39 -4.34 5.93
N GLY A 17 -26.49 -3.75 4.74
CA GLY A 17 -27.61 -3.98 3.84
C GLY A 17 -27.74 -2.91 2.76
N SER A 18 -28.84 -2.95 2.01
CA SER A 18 -29.10 -1.97 0.96
C SER A 18 -29.22 -0.56 1.52
N ARG A 19 -28.72 0.44 0.78
CA ARG A 19 -28.81 1.87 1.16
C ARG A 19 -30.25 2.34 1.43
N THR A 20 -31.24 1.74 0.77
CA THR A 20 -32.64 2.17 0.84
C THR A 20 -33.27 1.88 2.20
N TYR A 21 -32.82 0.80 2.85
CA TYR A 21 -33.31 0.40 4.17
C TYR A 21 -32.57 1.06 5.33
N MET A 22 -31.48 1.79 5.06
CA MET A 22 -30.64 2.40 6.09
C MET A 22 -31.38 3.50 6.86
N ILE A 23 -31.96 4.48 6.16
CA ILE A 23 -32.70 5.59 6.81
C ILE A 23 -33.91 5.07 7.60
N PRO A 24 -34.77 4.18 7.05
CA PRO A 24 -35.87 3.58 7.81
C PRO A 24 -35.39 2.81 9.05
N HIS A 25 -34.27 2.08 8.95
CA HIS A 25 -33.73 1.30 10.07
C HIS A 25 -33.32 2.20 11.24
N PHE A 26 -32.48 3.21 10.99
CA PHE A 26 -32.05 4.15 12.03
C PHE A 26 -33.21 5.01 12.56
N SER A 27 -34.15 5.40 11.69
CA SER A 27 -35.37 6.08 12.11
C SER A 27 -36.22 5.23 13.07
N GLY A 28 -36.26 3.91 12.88
CA GLY A 28 -36.95 2.97 13.77
C GLY A 28 -36.30 2.83 15.15
N ILE A 29 -35.01 3.15 15.26
CA ILE A 29 -34.26 3.16 16.53
C ILE A 29 -34.34 4.53 17.23
N GLY A 30 -34.87 5.55 16.55
CA GLY A 30 -35.04 6.91 17.07
C GLY A 30 -34.06 7.94 16.49
N PHE A 31 -33.25 7.56 15.50
CA PHE A 31 -32.27 8.45 14.86
C PHE A 31 -32.74 8.87 13.46
N GLN A 32 -33.29 10.07 13.36
CA GLN A 32 -33.73 10.63 12.08
C GLN A 32 -32.67 11.53 11.46
N CYS A 33 -32.34 11.26 10.19
CA CYS A 33 -31.42 12.08 9.43
C CYS A 33 -32.08 13.43 9.08
N PRO A 34 -31.44 14.58 9.38
CA PRO A 34 -31.92 15.89 8.95
C PRO A 34 -32.02 16.01 7.43
N LYS A 35 -33.03 16.76 6.93
CA LYS A 35 -33.32 16.90 5.49
C LYS A 35 -32.21 17.58 4.68
N TYR A 36 -31.38 18.40 5.31
CA TYR A 36 -30.30 19.17 4.67
C TYR A 36 -28.91 18.64 5.02
N MET A 37 -28.81 17.44 5.60
CA MET A 37 -27.54 16.82 5.95
C MET A 37 -27.27 15.62 5.03
N ASN A 38 -26.00 15.38 4.71
CA ASN A 38 -25.61 14.18 3.99
C ASN A 38 -25.83 12.94 4.89
N PRO A 39 -26.65 11.95 4.47
CA PRO A 39 -26.90 10.77 5.29
C PRO A 39 -25.63 9.99 5.66
N ALA A 40 -24.64 9.93 4.76
CA ALA A 40 -23.39 9.23 5.06
C ALA A 40 -22.62 9.91 6.21
N GLU A 41 -22.56 11.23 6.21
CA GLU A 41 -21.91 12.02 7.25
C GLU A 41 -22.67 11.94 8.58
N TYR A 42 -24.01 12.01 8.52
CA TYR A 42 -24.86 11.85 9.71
C TYR A 42 -24.64 10.49 10.37
N PHE A 43 -24.67 9.39 9.62
CA PHE A 43 -24.50 8.05 10.19
C PHE A 43 -23.06 7.77 10.65
N VAL A 44 -22.03 8.33 10.00
CA VAL A 44 -20.65 8.24 10.48
C VAL A 44 -20.49 8.97 11.81
N ASN A 45 -21.04 10.19 11.93
CA ASN A 45 -21.02 10.94 13.18
C ASN A 45 -21.81 10.23 14.28
N LEU A 46 -22.93 9.58 13.92
CA LEU A 46 -23.76 8.82 14.86
C LEU A 46 -23.04 7.63 15.48
N VAL A 47 -22.20 6.93 14.71
CA VAL A 47 -21.49 5.72 15.17
C VAL A 47 -20.09 6.00 15.70
N ASN A 48 -19.64 7.25 15.66
CA ASN A 48 -18.32 7.64 16.11
C ASN A 48 -18.25 7.64 17.64
N THR A 49 -17.29 6.91 18.21
CA THR A 49 -17.06 6.78 19.66
C THR A 49 -16.34 7.97 20.27
N ASP A 50 -15.71 8.82 19.46
CA ASP A 50 -14.69 9.75 19.93
C ASP A 50 -15.25 11.11 20.39
N PHE A 51 -16.55 11.38 20.18
CA PHE A 51 -17.20 12.64 20.54
C PHE A 51 -18.15 12.50 21.76
N GLU A 52 -18.36 13.62 22.48
CA GLU A 52 -18.97 13.68 23.82
C GLU A 52 -20.45 13.29 23.88
N ASP A 53 -21.21 13.39 22.78
CA ASP A 53 -22.64 13.02 22.71
C ASP A 53 -22.81 11.52 22.40
N ARG A 54 -22.65 10.69 23.42
CA ARG A 54 -22.67 9.23 23.30
C ARG A 54 -24.03 8.69 22.89
N VAL A 55 -24.11 8.14 21.67
CA VAL A 55 -25.07 7.07 21.39
C VAL A 55 -24.47 5.76 21.86
N ASP A 56 -25.26 4.99 22.61
CA ASP A 56 -24.85 3.68 23.10
C ASP A 56 -24.78 2.70 21.92
N ILE A 57 -23.58 2.51 21.37
CA ILE A 57 -23.32 1.66 20.20
C ILE A 57 -23.81 0.23 20.46
N THR A 58 -23.76 -0.24 21.71
CA THR A 58 -24.28 -1.56 22.07
C THR A 58 -25.77 -1.69 21.78
N LYS A 59 -26.55 -0.61 21.95
CA LYS A 59 -27.97 -0.57 21.59
C LYS A 59 -28.16 -0.63 20.08
N LEU A 60 -27.32 0.06 19.31
CA LEU A 60 -27.39 0.03 17.85
C LEU A 60 -27.03 -1.35 17.30
N VAL A 61 -25.96 -1.96 17.80
CA VAL A 61 -25.53 -3.32 17.44
C VAL A 61 -26.60 -4.34 17.80
N HIS A 62 -27.20 -4.23 19.00
CA HIS A 62 -28.30 -5.10 19.42
C HIS A 62 -29.55 -4.91 18.55
N ALA A 63 -29.92 -3.66 18.24
CA ALA A 63 -31.06 -3.36 17.38
C ALA A 63 -30.86 -3.93 15.96
N TYR A 64 -29.66 -3.82 15.41
CA TYR A 64 -29.32 -4.45 14.14
C TYR A 64 -29.35 -5.98 14.23
N SER A 65 -28.88 -6.56 15.33
CA SER A 65 -28.89 -8.01 15.55
C SER A 65 -30.29 -8.63 15.49
N GLN A 66 -31.31 -7.87 15.93
CA GLN A 66 -32.72 -8.29 15.93
C GLN A 66 -33.50 -7.83 14.68
N SER A 67 -32.89 -6.97 13.85
CA SER A 67 -33.55 -6.37 12.71
C SER A 67 -33.94 -7.36 11.61
N THR A 68 -34.97 -7.03 10.85
CA THR A 68 -35.38 -7.77 9.65
C THR A 68 -34.31 -7.72 8.55
N VAL A 69 -33.54 -6.63 8.48
CA VAL A 69 -32.45 -6.44 7.50
C VAL A 69 -31.37 -7.50 7.67
N LYS A 70 -30.95 -7.78 8.92
CA LYS A 70 -29.97 -8.83 9.20
C LYS A 70 -30.51 -10.22 8.86
N LYS A 71 -31.78 -10.50 9.19
CA LYS A 71 -32.42 -11.78 8.84
C LYS A 71 -32.45 -12.01 7.34
N LEU A 72 -32.90 -11.01 6.58
CA LEU A 72 -32.93 -11.04 5.12
C LEU A 72 -31.52 -11.28 4.54
N LEU A 73 -30.51 -10.62 5.07
CA LEU A 73 -29.12 -10.81 4.66
C LEU A 73 -28.65 -12.25 4.93
N LEU A 74 -28.96 -12.80 6.10
CA LEU A 74 -28.61 -14.19 6.44
C LEU A 74 -29.34 -15.20 5.54
N ASP A 75 -30.62 -14.95 5.24
CA ASP A 75 -31.41 -15.78 4.32
C ASP A 75 -30.78 -15.75 2.91
N GLN A 76 -30.41 -14.56 2.42
CA GLN A 76 -29.68 -14.42 1.14
C GLN A 76 -28.34 -15.15 1.15
N LEU A 77 -27.53 -14.99 2.21
CA LEU A 77 -26.25 -15.69 2.33
C LEU A 77 -26.42 -17.22 2.34
N SER A 78 -27.47 -17.73 3.00
CA SER A 78 -27.75 -19.17 3.04
C SER A 78 -28.23 -19.70 1.69
N ALA A 79 -29.09 -18.95 0.99
CA ALA A 79 -29.50 -19.28 -0.37
C ALA A 79 -28.30 -19.26 -1.33
N ASP A 80 -27.50 -18.19 -1.32
CA ASP A 80 -26.30 -18.05 -2.14
C ASP A 80 -25.30 -19.18 -1.84
N ARG A 81 -25.12 -19.57 -0.57
CA ARG A 81 -24.24 -20.67 -0.21
C ARG A 81 -24.65 -21.99 -0.87
N THR A 82 -25.94 -22.25 -1.06
CA THR A 82 -26.41 -23.45 -1.77
C THR A 82 -26.22 -23.35 -3.29
N THR A 83 -26.38 -22.15 -3.86
CA THR A 83 -26.22 -21.93 -5.31
C THR A 83 -24.76 -21.88 -5.75
N LEU A 84 -23.89 -21.28 -4.92
CA LEU A 84 -22.48 -21.04 -5.24
C LEU A 84 -21.58 -22.27 -5.04
N GLN A 85 -22.06 -23.35 -4.40
CA GLN A 85 -21.31 -24.61 -4.25
C GLN A 85 -20.85 -25.23 -5.57
N HIS A 86 -21.52 -24.89 -6.68
CA HIS A 86 -21.22 -25.43 -8.00
C HIS A 86 -20.37 -24.50 -8.88
N LEU A 87 -20.06 -23.27 -8.44
CA LEU A 87 -19.13 -22.44 -9.19
C LEU A 87 -17.70 -22.92 -8.95
N PRO A 88 -16.87 -22.99 -10.00
CA PRO A 88 -15.45 -23.19 -9.81
C PRO A 88 -14.91 -22.02 -8.98
N ASP A 89 -14.14 -22.34 -7.95
CA ASP A 89 -13.36 -21.32 -7.25
C ASP A 89 -12.56 -20.52 -8.28
N ILE A 90 -12.41 -19.22 -8.04
CA ILE A 90 -11.51 -18.40 -8.85
C ILE A 90 -10.09 -18.91 -8.57
N GLU A 91 -9.64 -19.86 -9.38
CA GLU A 91 -8.25 -20.30 -9.38
C GLU A 91 -7.42 -19.13 -9.89
N LEU A 92 -6.89 -18.34 -8.94
CA LEU A 92 -5.80 -17.42 -9.17
C LEU A 92 -4.60 -18.26 -9.59
N ARG A 93 -4.50 -18.54 -10.90
CA ARG A 93 -3.40 -19.33 -11.44
C ARG A 93 -2.10 -18.62 -11.16
N ALA A 94 -1.35 -19.14 -10.20
CA ALA A 94 -0.03 -18.64 -9.86
C ALA A 94 0.84 -18.66 -11.12
N SER A 95 1.26 -17.49 -11.58
CA SER A 95 2.20 -17.38 -12.70
C SER A 95 3.55 -17.96 -12.29
N SER A 96 4.26 -18.58 -13.23
CA SER A 96 5.57 -19.17 -12.95
C SER A 96 6.55 -18.13 -12.37
N ALA A 97 7.33 -18.53 -11.37
CA ALA A 97 8.28 -17.65 -10.67
C ALA A 97 9.29 -17.01 -11.64
N MET A 98 9.74 -17.74 -12.67
CA MET A 98 10.64 -17.21 -13.70
C MET A 98 9.99 -16.12 -14.56
N ARG A 99 8.70 -16.27 -14.90
CA ARG A 99 7.99 -15.26 -15.67
C ARG A 99 7.75 -14.01 -14.83
N GLN A 100 7.39 -14.18 -13.55
CA GLN A 100 7.29 -13.07 -12.60
C GLN A 100 8.63 -12.35 -12.47
N PHE A 101 9.73 -13.07 -12.24
CA PHE A 101 11.07 -12.50 -12.14
C PHE A 101 11.46 -11.71 -13.40
N SER A 102 11.26 -12.28 -14.59
CA SER A 102 11.57 -11.61 -15.86
C SER A 102 10.76 -10.32 -16.05
N VAL A 103 9.45 -10.37 -15.78
CA VAL A 103 8.59 -9.19 -15.86
C VAL A 103 8.98 -8.12 -14.84
N LEU A 104 9.29 -8.53 -13.61
CA LEU A 104 9.73 -7.60 -12.55
C LEU A 104 11.09 -6.99 -12.87
N MET A 105 12.02 -7.78 -13.41
CA MET A 105 13.33 -7.31 -13.84
C MET A 105 13.20 -6.30 -14.97
N TYR A 106 12.38 -6.61 -15.99
CA TYR A 106 12.10 -5.70 -17.09
C TYR A 106 11.47 -4.39 -16.61
N ARG A 107 10.46 -4.48 -15.73
CA ARG A 107 9.80 -3.31 -15.14
C ARG A 107 10.77 -2.49 -14.28
N ASN A 108 11.60 -3.15 -13.48
CA ASN A 108 12.61 -2.50 -12.65
C ASN A 108 13.65 -1.78 -13.51
N LEU A 109 14.12 -2.42 -14.59
CA LEU A 109 15.09 -1.83 -15.53
C LEU A 109 14.52 -0.59 -16.21
N ILE A 110 13.29 -0.66 -16.73
CA ILE A 110 12.62 0.51 -17.34
C ILE A 110 12.46 1.62 -16.31
N ASN A 111 11.98 1.29 -15.11
CA ASN A 111 11.80 2.28 -14.06
C ASN A 111 13.12 2.95 -13.68
N ASN A 112 14.22 2.20 -13.66
CA ASN A 112 15.53 2.72 -13.32
C ASN A 112 16.12 3.59 -14.46
N ILE A 113 15.93 3.20 -15.72
CA ILE A 113 16.35 4.01 -16.89
C ILE A 113 15.53 5.31 -17.00
N ARG A 114 14.22 5.25 -16.72
CA ARG A 114 13.32 6.42 -16.78
C ARG A 114 13.48 7.37 -15.59
N ASN A 115 14.11 6.94 -14.51
CA ASN A 115 14.46 7.79 -13.38
C ASN A 115 15.93 8.24 -13.52
N PRO A 116 16.20 9.32 -14.30
CA PRO A 116 17.57 9.72 -14.60
C PRO A 116 18.37 10.05 -13.34
N GLY A 117 17.71 10.47 -12.25
CA GLY A 117 18.35 10.79 -10.97
C GLY A 117 19.21 9.64 -10.39
N ILE A 118 18.88 8.38 -10.67
CA ILE A 118 19.58 7.24 -10.05
C ILE A 118 20.87 6.90 -10.79
N TYR A 119 20.83 6.89 -12.13
CA TYR A 119 21.99 6.53 -12.94
C TYR A 119 22.81 7.74 -13.40
N TRP A 120 22.17 8.82 -13.85
CA TRP A 120 22.89 9.98 -14.38
C TRP A 120 23.64 10.77 -13.31
N ILE A 121 23.02 10.99 -12.13
CA ILE A 121 23.70 11.69 -11.03
C ILE A 121 24.92 10.88 -10.57
N ARG A 122 24.79 9.54 -10.50
CA ARG A 122 25.92 8.68 -10.14
C ARG A 122 27.04 8.74 -11.16
N LEU A 123 26.71 8.62 -12.45
CA LEU A 123 27.69 8.72 -13.53
C LEU A 123 28.44 10.05 -13.49
N PHE A 124 27.72 11.15 -13.26
CA PHE A 124 28.32 12.47 -13.11
C PHE A 124 29.24 12.55 -11.88
N MET A 125 28.82 12.03 -10.72
CA MET A 125 29.67 12.01 -9.52
C MET A 125 30.94 11.17 -9.72
N TYR A 126 30.86 10.01 -10.39
CA TYR A 126 32.04 9.21 -10.76
C TYR A 126 32.98 9.97 -11.70
N PHE A 127 32.43 10.69 -12.68
CA PHE A 127 33.22 11.51 -13.59
C PHE A 127 33.96 12.63 -12.86
N CYS A 128 33.26 13.40 -12.00
CA CYS A 128 33.88 14.45 -11.20
C CYS A 128 34.97 13.91 -10.28
N LEU A 129 34.75 12.75 -9.66
CA LEU A 129 35.75 12.11 -8.81
C LEU A 129 36.98 11.65 -9.59
N SER A 130 36.77 10.97 -10.72
CA SER A 130 37.85 10.52 -11.60
C SER A 130 38.67 11.69 -12.10
N PHE A 131 38.01 12.82 -12.42
CA PHE A 131 38.68 14.05 -12.81
C PHE A 131 39.47 14.68 -11.65
N MET A 132 38.89 14.74 -10.45
CA MET A 132 39.56 15.30 -9.27
C MET A 132 40.80 14.49 -8.90
N VAL A 133 40.69 13.17 -8.87
CA VAL A 133 41.81 12.26 -8.58
C VAL A 133 42.84 12.31 -9.71
N GLY A 134 42.42 12.30 -10.97
CA GLY A 134 43.32 12.37 -12.11
C GLY A 134 44.12 13.68 -12.18
N THR A 135 43.50 14.80 -11.80
CA THR A 135 44.17 16.11 -11.78
C THR A 135 45.09 16.29 -10.57
N MET A 136 44.77 15.67 -9.43
CA MET A 136 45.63 15.71 -8.22
C MET A 136 47.04 15.16 -8.48
N TYR A 137 47.17 14.11 -9.29
CA TYR A 137 48.46 13.49 -9.61
C TYR A 137 49.08 13.99 -10.93
N LEU A 138 48.46 14.98 -11.60
CA LEU A 138 48.95 15.49 -12.88
C LEU A 138 50.24 16.33 -12.73
N SER A 139 50.43 16.97 -11.57
CA SER A 139 51.55 17.90 -11.33
C SER A 139 52.69 17.32 -10.47
N THR A 140 52.54 16.10 -9.95
CA THR A 140 53.51 15.46 -9.02
C THR A 140 54.36 14.38 -9.70
N ASN A 141 54.06 14.01 -10.95
CA ASN A 141 54.64 12.82 -11.59
C ASN A 141 55.90 13.11 -12.42
N ASP A 142 57.06 12.69 -11.91
CA ASP A 142 58.16 12.14 -12.73
C ASP A 142 58.27 10.60 -12.54
N ASP A 143 57.89 10.05 -11.37
CA ASP A 143 57.79 8.60 -11.07
C ASP A 143 56.66 8.30 -10.06
N LEU A 144 55.92 7.21 -10.26
CA LEU A 144 54.86 6.74 -9.35
C LEU A 144 55.45 5.96 -8.18
N THR A 145 55.39 6.51 -6.96
CA THR A 145 55.91 5.86 -5.75
C THR A 145 54.82 5.02 -5.06
N GLU A 146 55.20 3.95 -4.35
CA GLU A 146 54.26 3.11 -3.58
C GLU A 146 53.46 3.93 -2.54
N GLU A 147 54.05 5.00 -2.01
CA GLU A 147 53.42 5.91 -1.06
C GLU A 147 52.22 6.67 -1.64
N ASP A 148 52.17 6.89 -2.96
CA ASP A 148 51.08 7.59 -3.66
C ASP A 148 49.93 6.65 -4.07
N LEU A 149 50.24 5.36 -4.30
CA LEU A 149 49.27 4.35 -4.72
C LEU A 149 48.32 3.92 -3.59
N VAL A 150 48.81 3.87 -2.36
CA VAL A 150 48.02 3.51 -1.17
C VAL A 150 46.84 4.49 -0.94
N PRO A 151 47.04 5.82 -0.86
CA PRO A 151 45.94 6.77 -0.69
C PRO A 151 45.01 6.82 -1.90
N LEU A 152 45.53 6.62 -3.12
CA LEU A 152 44.72 6.52 -4.33
C LEU A 152 43.69 5.38 -4.24
N LEU A 153 44.16 4.16 -3.93
CA LEU A 153 43.30 2.98 -3.79
C LEU A 153 42.31 3.12 -2.64
N PHE A 154 42.74 3.71 -1.52
CA PHE A 154 41.85 3.97 -0.38
C PHE A 154 40.72 4.93 -0.77
N TYR A 155 41.02 6.00 -1.51
CA TYR A 155 40.03 7.00 -1.91
C TYR A 155 38.97 6.41 -2.87
N VAL A 156 39.41 5.62 -3.85
CA VAL A 156 38.51 4.90 -4.77
C VAL A 156 37.59 3.96 -3.99
N GLN A 157 38.14 3.18 -3.05
CA GLN A 157 37.36 2.24 -2.26
C GLN A 157 36.36 2.94 -1.33
N ALA A 158 36.78 4.00 -0.64
CA ALA A 158 35.90 4.79 0.23
C ALA A 158 34.71 5.36 -0.55
N PHE A 159 34.95 5.85 -1.76
CA PHE A 159 33.89 6.38 -2.62
C PHE A 159 32.88 5.30 -3.03
N LEU A 160 33.33 4.10 -3.41
CA LEU A 160 32.43 2.98 -3.75
C LEU A 160 31.51 2.60 -2.58
N VAL A 161 32.02 2.65 -1.35
CA VAL A 161 31.22 2.41 -0.15
C VAL A 161 30.16 3.50 0.05
N PHE A 162 30.53 4.78 -0.02
CA PHE A 162 29.57 5.89 0.09
C PHE A 162 28.49 5.87 -1.00
N MET A 163 28.87 5.53 -2.23
CA MET A 163 27.95 5.41 -3.36
C MET A 163 26.94 4.26 -3.18
N SER A 164 27.32 3.20 -2.48
CA SER A 164 26.43 2.09 -2.15
C SER A 164 25.34 2.52 -1.16
N VAL A 165 25.67 3.37 -0.18
CA VAL A 165 24.71 3.91 0.81
C VAL A 165 23.67 4.82 0.15
N ALA A 166 24.04 5.55 -0.91
CA ALA A 166 23.13 6.43 -1.64
C ALA A 166 21.97 5.70 -2.37
N VAL A 167 21.98 4.37 -2.44
CA VAL A 167 20.87 3.56 -3.01
C VAL A 167 19.70 3.44 -2.02
N LEU A 168 19.95 3.56 -0.72
CA LEU A 168 18.99 3.22 0.33
C LEU A 168 17.63 3.95 0.22
N PRO A 169 17.56 5.27 -0.05
CA PRO A 169 16.27 5.96 -0.13
C PRO A 169 15.38 5.40 -1.24
N PHE A 170 15.97 5.07 -2.39
CA PHE A 170 15.25 4.47 -3.51
C PHE A 170 14.77 3.05 -3.18
N PHE A 171 15.59 2.28 -2.46
CA PHE A 171 15.17 0.96 -1.99
C PHE A 171 13.97 1.03 -1.02
N ILE A 172 13.95 2.02 -0.13
CA ILE A 172 12.83 2.22 0.81
C ILE A 172 11.52 2.53 0.07
N GLU A 173 11.58 3.37 -0.96
CA GLU A 173 10.42 3.69 -1.81
C GLU A 173 9.88 2.43 -2.52
N GLN A 174 10.76 1.63 -3.11
CA GLN A 174 10.38 0.37 -3.77
C GLN A 174 9.82 -0.67 -2.80
N ARG A 175 10.33 -0.71 -1.57
CA ARG A 175 9.84 -1.64 -0.53
C ARG A 175 8.37 -1.43 -0.21
N ALA A 176 7.90 -0.18 -0.18
CA ALA A 176 6.48 0.12 0.06
C ALA A 176 5.59 -0.40 -1.07
N VAL A 177 6.02 -0.23 -2.32
CA VAL A 177 5.30 -0.75 -3.50
C VAL A 177 5.26 -2.28 -3.47
N PHE A 178 6.38 -2.92 -3.15
CA PHE A 178 6.46 -4.38 -3.03
C PHE A 178 5.53 -4.93 -1.95
N ALA A 179 5.48 -4.30 -0.77
CA ALA A 179 4.59 -4.73 0.31
C ALA A 179 3.12 -4.69 -0.12
N ARG A 180 2.72 -3.64 -0.85
CA ARG A 180 1.36 -3.51 -1.41
C ARG A 180 1.07 -4.58 -2.47
N GLU A 181 2.00 -4.84 -3.38
CA GLU A 181 1.83 -5.85 -4.44
C GLU A 181 1.77 -7.28 -3.88
N ARG A 182 2.51 -7.56 -2.80
CA ARG A 182 2.42 -8.82 -2.05
C ARG A 182 1.07 -9.00 -1.36
N ALA A 183 0.54 -7.95 -0.72
CA ALA A 183 -0.77 -7.99 -0.07
C ALA A 183 -1.93 -8.25 -1.04
N ASN A 184 -1.78 -7.84 -2.31
CA ASN A 184 -2.76 -8.08 -3.37
C ASN A 184 -2.62 -9.45 -4.05
N SER A 185 -1.81 -10.38 -3.51
CA SER A 185 -1.53 -11.71 -4.09
C SER A 185 -1.01 -11.70 -5.53
N SER A 186 -0.51 -10.55 -6.01
CA SER A 186 0.04 -10.40 -7.37
C SER A 186 1.46 -10.96 -7.51
N LEU A 187 2.13 -11.16 -6.37
CA LEU A 187 3.47 -11.72 -6.26
C LEU A 187 3.43 -12.99 -5.43
N SER A 188 3.67 -14.13 -6.08
CA SER A 188 3.80 -15.42 -5.42
C SER A 188 5.27 -15.68 -5.09
N VAL A 189 5.86 -14.85 -4.24
CA VAL A 189 7.20 -15.13 -3.71
C VAL A 189 7.01 -15.52 -2.25
N VAL A 190 7.25 -16.81 -1.97
CA VAL A 190 7.27 -17.39 -0.63
C VAL A 190 8.42 -16.76 0.15
#